data_AF-A0A7I8BLS8-F1
#
_entry.id   AF-A0A7I8BLS8-F1
#
_cell.length_a   1.000
_cell.length_b   1.000
_cell.length_c   1.000
_cell.angle_alpha   90.00
_cell.angle_beta   90.00
_cell.angle_gamma   90.00
#
_symmetry.space_group_name_H-M   'P 1'
#
loop_
_entity.id
_entity.type
_entity.pdbx_description
1 polymer ?
#
loop_
_entity_poly.entity_id
_entity_poly.type
_entity_poly.pdbx_seq_one_letter_code
_entity_poly.pdbx_strand_id
1 'polypeptide(L)'
;MTRRLKLDRFDDYAFAPSTDDVWFDKAEESVEFLKELTKGDEVLIHAIGPQLLISGVLAPAAQVTPADHDDLMNGYVDWEDTWCIQQSYGGGRPHEIYLEPPLAGCGCKSLRSGEPLFFKRSFLGVDVPQQIELSQKLIHCLELYFMADRSAYCRLDDRGDIEEVIRIVRRHADDPDRETTIITILAKDLSRYMTVSGMALVYFFDFTRFRPSGFNGWDDHGRLERRAPDLFYDVGFAHQASFANGRLIVRPTITVDDLVAEWKDELDGSKREYATFKIFDRKNGCDVETSCGPDSIVNYFTESDLPWEISPAFFRPEVLHRFKADPDKFTMEHRSISCRGAWYLKGYDVNEVGQVHVYIGDLARLPIEEQRYWQSFNEWPKGTISKRAYENDIRGEFSSEYDPLDSLKRKVSFLNEKKPEWWSFRSESVMATAHYPVTDSVREWGDEIMALDQMLVEGLMAKPLKSYLQAARVKFEPNWGSLRILQEYAAMKGKTVDEAQSLMAPLRELHSLRTTLRGHTSTTDRKDAEQAARRDFGGLDKQYRDLTARCDAAMKEIVGLLGLQCNQD
;
A
#
# COMPACT_ATOMS: atom_id res chain seq x y z
N MET A 1 -15.40 7.88 8.96
CA MET A 1 -14.45 8.79 8.28
C MET A 1 -13.74 9.58 9.37
N THR A 2 -12.45 9.32 9.59
CA THR A 2 -11.64 9.93 10.65
C THR A 2 -11.56 11.45 10.47
N ARG A 3 -11.95 12.22 11.48
CA ARG A 3 -11.84 13.69 11.46
C ARG A 3 -10.41 14.11 11.77
N ARG A 4 -9.62 14.33 10.72
CA ARG A 4 -8.23 14.78 10.82
C ARG A 4 -8.12 16.15 11.50
N LEU A 5 -7.05 16.33 12.26
CA LEU A 5 -6.70 17.58 12.91
C LEU A 5 -6.35 18.63 11.85
N LYS A 6 -6.97 19.80 11.98
CA LYS A 6 -6.71 20.99 11.16
C LYS A 6 -5.40 21.64 11.61
N LEU A 7 -4.32 21.33 10.91
CA LEU A 7 -2.95 21.71 11.28
C LEU A 7 -2.65 23.20 11.06
N ASP A 8 -3.48 23.91 10.28
CA ASP A 8 -3.43 25.36 10.12
C ASP A 8 -3.75 26.11 11.41
N ARG A 9 -4.58 25.54 12.31
CA ARG A 9 -4.89 26.14 13.62
C ARG A 9 -3.65 26.32 14.51
N PHE A 10 -2.55 25.60 14.27
CA PHE A 10 -1.33 25.76 15.08
C PHE A 10 -0.67 27.13 14.88
N ASP A 11 -0.86 27.73 13.70
CA ASP A 11 -0.30 29.05 13.41
C ASP A 11 -0.90 30.12 14.37
N ASP A 12 -2.17 29.98 14.78
CA ASP A 12 -2.86 30.89 15.72
C ASP A 12 -2.26 30.89 17.13
N TYR A 13 -1.57 29.80 17.50
CA TYR A 13 -0.92 29.63 18.81
C TYR A 13 0.59 29.81 18.74
N ALA A 14 1.21 29.55 17.58
CA ALA A 14 2.64 29.68 17.38
C ALA A 14 3.09 31.10 17.02
N PHE A 15 2.22 31.93 16.45
CA PHE A 15 2.54 33.28 15.97
C PHE A 15 1.63 34.36 16.56
N ALA A 16 2.23 35.50 16.88
CA ALA A 16 1.47 36.68 17.26
C ALA A 16 0.67 37.22 16.06
N PRO A 17 -0.62 37.58 16.23
CA PRO A 17 -1.38 38.29 15.21
C PRO A 17 -0.75 39.66 14.93
N SER A 18 -0.86 40.15 13.69
CA SER A 18 -0.28 41.44 13.30
C SER A 18 -0.89 42.67 13.98
N THR A 19 -2.02 42.52 14.68
CA THR A 19 -2.84 43.64 15.19
C THR A 19 -3.30 43.48 16.65
N ASP A 20 -2.90 42.41 17.36
CA ASP A 20 -3.44 42.10 18.69
C ASP A 20 -2.37 42.12 19.79
N ASP A 21 -2.23 43.27 20.45
CA ASP A 21 -1.34 43.45 21.60
C ASP A 21 -1.79 42.64 22.83
N VAL A 22 -3.06 42.22 22.90
CA VAL A 22 -3.61 41.46 24.03
C VAL A 22 -3.25 39.98 23.93
N TRP A 23 -2.87 39.50 22.73
CA TRP A 23 -2.45 38.11 22.53
C TRP A 23 -1.27 37.71 23.44
N PHE A 24 -0.37 38.66 23.73
CA PHE A 24 0.79 38.45 24.58
C PHE A 24 0.44 38.17 26.05
N ASP A 25 -0.75 38.57 26.51
CA ASP A 25 -1.21 38.37 27.89
C ASP A 25 -2.07 37.11 28.06
N LYS A 26 -2.26 36.33 26.99
CA LYS A 26 -3.25 35.25 26.89
C LYS A 26 -2.66 33.85 26.68
N ALA A 27 -1.43 33.60 27.14
CA ALA A 27 -0.82 32.28 27.00
C ALA A 27 -1.67 31.16 27.60
N GLU A 28 -2.30 31.39 28.77
CA GLU A 28 -3.16 30.40 29.47
C GLU A 28 -4.35 29.94 28.61
N GLU A 29 -4.90 30.77 27.72
CA GLU A 29 -6.00 30.37 26.82
C GLU A 29 -5.61 29.22 25.88
N SER A 30 -4.31 29.04 25.60
CA SER A 30 -3.80 27.93 24.78
C SER A 30 -3.94 26.56 25.46
N VAL A 31 -4.13 26.52 26.78
CA VAL A 31 -4.36 25.25 27.50
C VAL A 31 -5.69 24.62 27.08
N GLU A 32 -6.69 25.42 26.71
CA GLU A 32 -7.95 24.90 26.15
C GLU A 32 -7.74 24.22 24.81
N PHE A 33 -6.86 24.75 23.96
CA PHE A 33 -6.47 24.09 22.71
C PHE A 33 -5.87 22.71 22.97
N LEU A 34 -4.96 22.58 23.93
CA LEU A 34 -4.40 21.29 24.31
C LEU A 34 -5.49 20.29 24.75
N LYS A 35 -6.48 20.73 25.54
CA LYS A 35 -7.63 19.89 25.93
C LYS A 35 -8.46 19.44 24.73
N GLU A 36 -8.69 20.31 23.76
CA GLU A 36 -9.39 19.97 22.51
C GLU A 36 -8.64 18.90 21.72
N LEU A 37 -7.31 19.00 21.63
CA LEU A 37 -6.48 18.04 20.88
C LEU A 37 -6.64 16.61 21.40
N THR A 38 -6.80 16.42 22.71
CA THR A 38 -6.95 15.08 23.31
C THR A 38 -8.30 14.41 23.07
N LYS A 39 -9.29 15.12 22.52
CA LYS A 39 -10.65 14.62 22.27
C LYS A 39 -10.91 14.23 20.82
N GLY A 40 -9.95 14.48 19.92
CA GLY A 40 -10.08 14.21 18.50
C GLY A 40 -9.75 12.76 18.12
N ASP A 41 -9.97 12.42 16.85
CA ASP A 41 -9.55 11.15 16.27
C ASP A 41 -8.03 11.09 16.00
N GLU A 42 -7.35 12.23 16.15
CA GLU A 42 -5.89 12.37 16.08
C GLU A 42 -5.37 13.03 17.35
N VAL A 43 -4.27 12.48 17.86
CA VAL A 43 -3.55 12.93 19.04
C VAL A 43 -2.21 13.49 18.60
N LEU A 44 -1.76 14.54 19.27
CA LEU A 44 -0.47 15.15 18.99
C LEU A 44 0.66 14.31 19.61
N ILE A 45 1.71 14.00 18.87
CA ILE A 45 2.97 13.50 19.44
C ILE A 45 3.86 14.69 19.82
N HIS A 46 4.03 15.63 18.89
CA HIS A 46 4.88 16.78 19.07
C HIS A 46 4.39 17.96 18.24
N ALA A 47 4.41 19.16 18.80
CA ALA A 47 4.32 20.41 18.06
C ALA A 47 5.35 21.39 18.62
N ILE A 48 6.11 22.01 17.74
CA ILE A 48 7.02 23.09 18.11
C ILE A 48 6.89 24.23 17.11
N GLY A 49 6.92 25.45 17.63
CA GLY A 49 6.96 26.72 16.91
C GLY A 49 7.53 27.82 17.81
N PRO A 50 7.60 29.07 17.33
CA PRO A 50 8.32 30.13 18.04
C PRO A 50 7.81 30.47 19.45
N GLN A 51 6.51 30.28 19.71
CA GLN A 51 5.84 30.60 20.97
C GLN A 51 5.04 29.40 21.51
N LEU A 52 5.35 28.19 21.02
CA LEU A 52 4.59 26.96 21.28
C LEU A 52 5.52 25.75 21.36
N LEU A 53 5.41 25.00 22.45
CA LEU A 53 5.93 23.64 22.56
C LEU A 53 4.85 22.75 23.18
N ILE A 54 4.56 21.62 22.53
CA ILE A 54 3.80 20.52 23.11
C ILE A 54 4.52 19.24 22.72
N SER A 55 4.97 18.45 23.69
CA SER A 55 5.74 17.23 23.43
C SER A 55 5.23 16.10 24.29
N GLY A 56 4.81 15.01 23.66
CA GLY A 56 4.30 13.82 24.31
C GLY A 56 5.39 12.76 24.52
N VAL A 57 5.44 12.22 25.73
CA VAL A 57 6.27 11.07 26.08
C VAL A 57 5.41 10.02 26.77
N LEU A 58 5.68 8.73 26.55
CA LEU A 58 4.98 7.68 27.28
C LEU A 58 5.65 7.44 28.63
N ALA A 59 4.85 7.27 29.67
CA ALA A 59 5.28 6.90 31.01
C ALA A 59 4.51 5.66 31.48
N PRO A 60 5.12 4.78 32.30
CA PRO A 60 4.38 3.65 32.87
C PRO A 60 3.15 4.14 33.63
N ALA A 61 1.96 3.66 33.28
CA ALA A 61 0.69 4.18 33.81
C ALA A 61 0.63 4.10 35.33
N ALA A 62 1.24 3.05 35.91
CA ALA A 62 1.35 2.86 37.36
C ALA A 62 2.22 3.91 38.07
N GLN A 63 3.18 4.54 37.37
CA GLN A 63 4.02 5.60 37.95
C GLN A 63 3.34 6.98 37.93
N VAL A 64 2.32 7.16 37.08
CA VAL A 64 1.57 8.42 36.94
C VAL A 64 0.10 8.29 37.38
N THR A 65 -0.19 7.28 38.20
CA THR A 65 -1.54 7.02 38.75
C THR A 65 -1.46 6.68 40.25
N PRO A 66 -1.71 7.65 41.16
CA PRO A 66 -1.97 9.07 40.89
C PRO A 66 -0.71 9.81 40.41
N ALA A 67 -0.89 10.97 39.79
CA ALA A 67 0.22 11.78 39.31
C ALA A 67 1.01 12.42 40.47
N ASP A 68 2.33 12.28 40.46
CA ASP A 68 3.25 13.04 41.32
C ASP A 68 3.56 14.37 40.62
N HIS A 69 2.76 15.40 40.91
CA HIS A 69 2.83 16.70 40.23
C HIS A 69 4.20 17.35 40.38
N ASP A 70 4.78 17.33 41.58
CA ASP A 70 6.04 18.00 41.86
C ASP A 70 7.20 17.27 41.17
N ASP A 71 7.20 15.94 41.13
CA ASP A 71 8.18 15.16 40.37
C ASP A 71 8.10 15.45 38.86
N LEU A 72 6.90 15.44 38.28
CA LEU A 72 6.70 15.69 36.84
C LEU A 72 6.97 17.13 36.42
N MET A 73 6.71 18.12 37.29
CA MET A 73 7.05 19.53 37.00
C MET A 73 8.56 19.76 37.00
N ASN A 74 9.33 19.03 37.81
CA ASN A 74 10.80 19.09 37.82
C ASN A 74 11.46 18.28 36.69
N GLY A 75 10.70 17.40 36.03
CA GLY A 75 11.18 16.63 34.90
C GLY A 75 11.34 17.46 33.62
N TYR A 76 12.18 16.98 32.71
CA TYR A 76 12.31 17.50 31.35
C TYR A 76 12.44 16.35 30.35
N VAL A 77 12.10 16.61 29.08
CA VAL A 77 12.25 15.66 27.99
C VAL A 77 13.22 16.24 26.98
N ASP A 78 14.37 15.59 26.81
CA ASP A 78 15.30 15.85 25.72
C ASP A 78 14.93 14.96 24.53
N TRP A 79 14.71 15.58 23.37
CA TRP A 79 14.24 14.90 22.16
C TRP A 79 15.40 14.28 21.38
N GLU A 80 16.65 14.59 21.72
CA GLU A 80 17.83 13.94 21.18
C GLU A 80 18.23 12.69 21.99
N ASP A 81 17.59 12.49 23.16
CA ASP A 81 17.86 11.38 24.05
C ASP A 81 17.40 10.06 23.43
N THR A 82 18.37 9.18 23.18
CA THR A 82 18.20 7.91 22.49
C THR A 82 18.95 6.82 23.24
N TRP A 83 18.69 5.56 22.89
CA TRP A 83 19.53 4.46 23.36
C TRP A 83 21.00 4.73 23.07
N CYS A 84 21.85 4.71 24.10
CA CYS A 84 23.28 4.91 23.96
C CYS A 84 24.08 3.86 24.73
N ILE A 85 25.33 3.65 24.29
CA ILE A 85 26.30 2.84 25.03
C ILE A 85 27.00 3.78 26.00
N GLN A 86 26.64 3.69 27.27
CA GLN A 86 27.16 4.56 28.31
C GLN A 86 28.37 3.92 28.99
N GLN A 87 29.31 4.77 29.39
CA GLN A 87 30.52 4.35 30.11
C GLN A 87 30.60 5.13 31.42
N SER A 88 30.80 4.44 32.53
CA SER A 88 31.04 5.07 33.83
C SER A 88 32.36 4.62 34.43
N TYR A 89 33.13 5.57 34.96
CA TYR A 89 34.39 5.35 35.65
C TYR A 89 34.50 6.27 36.88
N GLY A 90 35.23 5.84 37.92
CA GLY A 90 35.46 6.62 39.15
C GLY A 90 34.58 6.20 40.33
N GLY A 91 34.65 6.94 41.45
CA GLY A 91 33.82 6.70 42.64
C GLY A 91 34.11 5.40 43.40
N GLY A 92 35.29 4.79 43.21
CA GLY A 92 35.67 3.51 43.84
C GLY A 92 34.96 2.28 43.26
N ARG A 93 34.21 2.44 42.16
CA ARG A 93 33.59 1.34 41.41
C ARG A 93 34.45 0.97 40.19
N PRO A 94 34.40 -0.30 39.74
CA PRO A 94 35.04 -0.70 38.49
C PRO A 94 34.43 0.07 37.31
N HIS A 95 35.17 0.12 36.20
CA HIS A 95 34.62 0.66 34.96
C HIS A 95 33.44 -0.21 34.51
N GLU A 96 32.35 0.45 34.14
CA GLU A 96 31.13 -0.21 33.68
C GLU A 96 30.73 0.36 32.31
N ILE A 97 30.24 -0.55 31.45
CA ILE A 97 29.67 -0.23 30.15
C ILE A 97 28.29 -0.86 30.11
N TYR A 98 27.27 -0.08 29.78
CA TYR A 98 25.88 -0.53 29.76
C TYR A 98 25.07 0.20 28.69
N LEU A 99 23.90 -0.34 28.36
CA LEU A 99 22.93 0.36 27.53
C LEU A 99 22.09 1.26 28.42
N GLU A 100 22.15 2.56 28.17
CA GLU A 100 21.30 3.53 28.83
C GLU A 100 20.04 3.76 27.95
N PRO A 101 18.84 3.53 28.49
CA PRO A 101 17.60 3.85 27.78
C PRO A 101 17.42 5.37 27.71
N PRO A 102 16.64 5.85 26.73
CA PRO A 102 16.19 7.24 26.76
C PRO A 102 15.42 7.53 28.06
N LEU A 103 15.38 8.81 28.46
CA LEU A 103 14.77 9.32 29.69
C LEU A 103 15.47 8.86 30.98
N ALA A 104 16.65 8.24 30.92
CA ALA A 104 17.41 7.89 32.13
C ALA A 104 17.80 9.14 32.95
N GLY A 105 18.08 10.26 32.26
CA GLY A 105 18.48 11.54 32.85
C GLY A 105 17.36 12.59 32.99
N CYS A 106 16.09 12.23 32.77
CA CYS A 106 14.97 13.19 32.64
C CYS A 106 14.60 13.99 33.91
N GLY A 107 15.38 13.91 34.99
CA GLY A 107 15.18 14.69 36.22
C GLY A 107 13.98 14.27 37.10
N CYS A 108 13.18 13.29 36.68
CA CYS A 108 12.01 12.82 37.44
C CYS A 108 11.95 11.29 37.49
N LYS A 109 11.40 10.73 38.58
CA LYS A 109 11.24 9.28 38.71
C LYS A 109 10.05 8.76 37.91
N SER A 110 9.03 9.59 37.68
CA SER A 110 7.75 9.21 37.05
C SER A 110 7.86 8.86 35.56
N LEU A 111 8.94 9.29 34.89
CA LEU A 111 9.22 8.95 33.49
C LEU A 111 10.26 7.82 33.34
N ARG A 112 10.77 7.25 34.44
CA ARG A 112 11.74 6.17 34.35
C ARG A 112 11.08 4.94 33.72
N SER A 113 11.76 4.34 32.75
CA SER A 113 11.22 3.27 31.91
C SER A 113 10.06 3.72 31.00
N GLY A 114 9.90 5.04 30.81
CA GLY A 114 9.06 5.60 29.77
C GLY A 114 9.66 5.43 28.37
N GLU A 115 8.90 5.86 27.37
CA GLU A 115 9.26 5.72 25.95
C GLU A 115 9.02 7.04 25.20
N PRO A 116 10.04 7.66 24.61
CA PRO A 116 9.84 8.72 23.62
C PRO A 116 9.14 8.16 22.38
N LEU A 117 8.20 8.93 21.84
CA LEU A 117 7.47 8.57 20.62
C LEU A 117 8.21 9.03 19.34
N PHE A 118 9.01 10.08 19.46
CA PHE A 118 9.84 10.64 18.40
C PHE A 118 11.22 11.04 18.92
N PHE A 119 12.16 11.21 18.01
CA PHE A 119 13.53 11.66 18.26
C PHE A 119 13.94 12.71 17.24
N LYS A 120 14.62 13.76 17.69
CA LYS A 120 15.27 14.75 16.84
C LYS A 120 16.75 14.39 16.75
N ARG A 121 17.17 13.84 15.62
CA ARG A 121 18.49 13.22 15.49
C ARG A 121 19.49 14.17 14.85
N SER A 122 20.58 14.39 15.58
CA SER A 122 21.83 14.96 15.10
C SER A 122 22.89 13.86 15.05
N PHE A 123 23.82 13.94 14.09
CA PHE A 123 24.85 12.91 13.93
C PHE A 123 26.22 13.56 14.00
N LEU A 124 27.07 13.06 14.90
CA LEU A 124 28.41 13.60 15.10
C LEU A 124 29.21 13.55 13.80
N GLY A 125 29.69 14.72 13.35
CA GLY A 125 30.50 14.85 12.14
C GLY A 125 29.73 14.78 10.83
N VAL A 126 28.39 14.81 10.86
CA VAL A 126 27.55 14.83 9.65
C VAL A 126 26.74 16.13 9.62
N ASP A 127 27.00 16.96 8.62
CA ASP A 127 26.27 18.20 8.38
C ASP A 127 25.02 17.92 7.53
N VAL A 128 23.99 17.35 8.18
CA VAL A 128 22.67 17.14 7.58
C VAL A 128 21.60 17.79 8.46
N PRO A 129 20.48 18.26 7.87
CA PRO A 129 19.35 18.74 8.66
C PRO A 129 18.91 17.69 9.68
N GLN A 130 18.52 18.14 10.86
CA GLN A 130 18.05 17.25 11.92
C GLN A 130 16.90 16.37 11.41
N GLN A 131 17.06 15.07 11.60
CA GLN A 131 16.10 14.07 11.15
C GLN A 131 15.07 13.82 12.24
N ILE A 132 13.82 13.64 11.84
CA ILE A 132 12.75 13.20 12.73
C ILE A 132 12.66 11.68 12.59
N GLU A 133 13.04 10.98 13.65
CA GLU A 133 12.84 9.54 13.77
C GLU A 133 11.67 9.26 14.72
N LEU A 134 11.00 8.13 14.54
CA LEU A 134 9.94 7.65 15.44
C LEU A 134 10.38 6.39 16.17
N SER A 135 9.76 6.12 17.31
CA SER A 135 9.98 4.87 18.07
C SER A 135 9.80 3.65 17.17
N GLN A 136 10.88 2.92 16.91
CA GLN A 136 10.84 1.70 16.09
C GLN A 136 9.93 0.64 16.72
N LYS A 137 9.86 0.59 18.06
CA LYS A 137 8.92 -0.30 18.77
C LYS A 137 7.47 0.05 18.42
N LEU A 138 7.11 1.33 18.44
CA LEU A 138 5.77 1.80 18.05
C LEU A 138 5.48 1.48 16.58
N ILE A 139 6.42 1.79 15.68
CA ILE A 139 6.28 1.55 14.24
C ILE A 139 6.06 0.07 13.93
N HIS A 140 6.85 -0.82 14.53
CA HIS A 140 6.71 -2.26 14.34
C HIS A 140 5.41 -2.80 14.92
N CYS A 141 5.02 -2.39 16.14
CA CYS A 141 3.79 -2.84 16.77
C CYS A 141 2.52 -2.40 16.03
N LEU A 142 2.60 -1.31 15.26
CA LEU A 142 1.49 -0.79 14.45
C LEU A 142 1.60 -1.14 12.95
N GLU A 143 2.62 -1.94 12.57
CA GLU A 143 2.89 -2.38 11.20
C GLU A 143 3.00 -1.24 10.18
N LEU A 144 3.67 -0.15 10.58
CA LEU A 144 3.75 1.06 9.76
C LEU A 144 5.03 1.11 8.92
N TYR A 145 4.95 1.76 7.76
CA TYR A 145 6.10 2.10 6.92
C TYR A 145 6.05 3.55 6.47
N PHE A 146 7.21 4.17 6.27
CA PHE A 146 7.28 5.58 5.87
C PHE A 146 7.04 5.77 4.37
N MET A 147 6.16 6.72 4.02
CA MET A 147 5.88 7.17 2.66
C MET A 147 6.33 8.62 2.49
N ALA A 148 7.40 8.84 1.71
CA ALA A 148 8.02 10.16 1.55
C ALA A 148 7.12 11.17 0.82
N ASP A 149 6.37 10.72 -0.18
CA ASP A 149 5.41 11.52 -0.94
C ASP A 149 4.24 12.04 -0.08
N ARG A 150 3.97 11.38 1.05
CA ARG A 150 2.95 11.76 2.03
C ARG A 150 3.51 12.39 3.30
N SER A 151 4.83 12.28 3.52
CA SER A 151 5.48 12.64 4.79
C SER A 151 4.78 12.00 6.00
N ALA A 152 4.43 10.71 5.88
CA ALA A 152 3.64 9.99 6.87
C ALA A 152 4.06 8.52 6.99
N TYR A 153 3.90 7.95 8.18
CA TYR A 153 3.95 6.51 8.41
C TYR A 153 2.55 5.94 8.21
N CYS A 154 2.47 5.00 7.27
CA CYS A 154 1.22 4.47 6.74
C CYS A 154 1.14 2.95 6.90
N ARG A 155 -0.06 2.42 6.77
CA ARG A 155 -0.35 1.00 6.51
C ARG A 155 -1.42 0.89 5.44
N LEU A 156 -1.71 -0.33 5.01
CA LEU A 156 -2.88 -0.61 4.19
C LEU A 156 -4.06 -0.99 5.09
N ASP A 157 -5.24 -0.50 4.76
CA ASP A 157 -6.48 -0.97 5.37
C ASP A 157 -6.99 -2.25 4.68
N ASP A 158 -8.11 -2.80 5.17
CA ASP A 158 -8.74 -4.01 4.63
C ASP A 158 -9.19 -3.87 3.16
N ARG A 159 -9.18 -2.66 2.59
CA ARG A 159 -9.51 -2.35 1.20
C ARG A 159 -8.26 -2.20 0.33
N GLY A 160 -7.06 -2.36 0.91
CA GLY A 160 -5.79 -2.06 0.26
C GLY A 160 -5.57 -0.57 0.01
N ASP A 161 -6.32 0.31 0.71
CA ASP A 161 -6.13 1.75 0.65
C ASP A 161 -5.11 2.20 1.70
N ILE A 162 -4.35 3.24 1.37
CA ILE A 162 -3.30 3.76 2.24
C ILE A 162 -3.94 4.55 3.39
N GLU A 163 -3.75 4.07 4.62
CA GLU A 163 -4.13 4.76 5.85
C GLU A 163 -2.91 5.48 6.44
N GLU A 164 -2.92 6.81 6.47
CA GLU A 164 -1.90 7.62 7.16
C GLU A 164 -2.12 7.55 8.67
N VAL A 165 -1.26 6.84 9.40
CA VAL A 165 -1.41 6.64 10.85
C VAL A 165 -0.65 7.69 11.64
N ILE A 166 0.59 8.01 11.24
CA ILE A 166 1.40 9.07 11.85
C ILE A 166 1.79 10.08 10.77
N ARG A 167 1.43 11.35 10.92
CA ARG A 167 1.76 12.41 9.96
C ARG A 167 2.85 13.31 10.51
N ILE A 168 3.83 13.65 9.67
CA ILE A 168 4.90 14.60 9.98
C ILE A 168 4.73 15.80 9.06
N VAL A 169 4.42 16.95 9.64
CA VAL A 169 4.15 18.18 8.90
C VAL A 169 5.12 19.26 9.34
N ARG A 170 5.94 19.71 8.39
CA ARG A 170 6.77 20.90 8.53
C ARG A 170 6.10 22.05 7.78
N ARG A 171 5.93 23.20 8.42
CA ARG A 171 5.41 24.43 7.79
C ARG A 171 6.42 25.55 7.94
N HIS A 172 6.37 26.51 7.01
CA HIS A 172 7.29 27.65 6.95
C HIS A 172 8.77 27.23 6.95
N ALA A 173 9.10 26.09 6.32
CA ALA A 173 10.46 25.53 6.31
C ALA A 173 11.51 26.46 5.64
N ASP A 174 11.06 27.41 4.83
CA ASP A 174 11.91 28.40 4.19
C ASP A 174 12.29 29.58 5.12
N ASP A 175 11.65 29.68 6.29
CA ASP A 175 11.86 30.72 7.29
C ASP A 175 12.20 30.09 8.65
N PRO A 176 13.49 29.99 9.03
CA PRO A 176 13.90 29.36 10.29
C PRO A 176 13.27 29.98 11.53
N ASP A 177 12.92 31.28 11.49
CA ASP A 177 12.28 31.98 12.61
C ASP A 177 10.79 31.66 12.72
N ARG A 178 10.24 30.95 11.73
CA ARG A 178 8.83 30.56 11.67
C ARG A 178 8.62 29.07 11.43
N GLU A 179 9.67 28.28 11.32
CA GLU A 179 9.52 26.84 11.10
C GLU A 179 8.67 26.23 12.21
N THR A 180 7.66 25.46 11.81
CA THR A 180 6.86 24.66 12.74
C THR A 180 6.94 23.20 12.34
N THR A 181 7.11 22.35 13.34
CA THR A 181 7.08 20.89 13.16
C THR A 181 5.93 20.33 13.97
N ILE A 182 5.07 19.56 13.31
CA ILE A 182 3.89 18.94 13.91
C ILE A 182 3.89 17.45 13.57
N ILE A 183 3.81 16.61 14.60
CA ILE A 183 3.74 15.16 14.49
C ILE A 183 2.43 14.72 15.15
N THR A 184 1.59 13.99 14.42
CA THR A 184 0.29 13.50 14.92
C THR A 184 0.16 12.01 14.70
N ILE A 185 -0.62 11.34 15.53
CA ILE A 185 -0.97 9.92 15.41
C ILE A 185 -2.47 9.71 15.57
N LEU A 186 -3.05 8.72 14.91
CA LEU A 186 -4.43 8.32 15.13
C LEU A 186 -4.67 7.90 16.60
N ALA A 187 -5.71 8.44 17.22
CA ALA A 187 -6.03 8.22 18.63
C ALA A 187 -6.25 6.74 18.95
N LYS A 188 -6.94 6.01 18.06
CA LYS A 188 -7.21 4.56 18.20
C LYS A 188 -5.91 3.75 18.31
N ASP A 189 -4.92 4.08 17.48
CA ASP A 189 -3.66 3.35 17.37
C ASP A 189 -2.76 3.62 18.57
N LEU A 190 -2.66 4.88 19.00
CA LEU A 190 -1.91 5.22 20.21
C LEU A 190 -2.58 4.64 21.46
N SER A 191 -3.91 4.68 21.56
CA SER A 191 -4.66 4.10 22.68
C SER A 191 -4.43 2.59 22.79
N ARG A 192 -4.49 1.85 21.67
CA ARG A 192 -4.18 0.42 21.61
C ARG A 192 -2.76 0.12 22.08
N TYR A 193 -1.77 0.89 21.58
CA TYR A 193 -0.38 0.74 21.98
C TYR A 193 -0.18 0.99 23.49
N MET A 194 -0.71 2.11 24.01
CA MET A 194 -0.62 2.47 25.43
C MET A 194 -1.26 1.40 26.34
N THR A 195 -2.41 0.87 25.93
CA THR A 195 -3.14 -0.15 26.69
C THR A 195 -2.31 -1.43 26.85
N VAL A 196 -1.78 -1.95 25.74
CA VAL A 196 -0.99 -3.20 25.74
C VAL A 196 0.37 -3.00 26.41
N SER A 197 0.97 -1.83 26.29
CA SER A 197 2.27 -1.52 26.90
C SER A 197 2.18 -1.07 28.37
N GLY A 198 0.97 -0.89 28.92
CA GLY A 198 0.77 -0.40 30.28
C GLY A 198 1.27 1.05 30.48
N MET A 199 1.17 1.86 29.43
CA MET A 199 1.68 3.23 29.40
C MET A 199 0.55 4.27 29.42
N ALA A 200 0.88 5.49 29.79
CA ALA A 200 0.06 6.69 29.63
C ALA A 200 0.89 7.77 28.92
N LEU A 201 0.23 8.62 28.14
CA LEU A 201 0.88 9.74 27.48
C LEU A 201 0.97 10.92 28.44
N VAL A 202 2.17 11.46 28.62
CA VAL A 202 2.44 12.66 29.40
C VAL A 202 2.90 13.75 28.44
N TYR A 203 2.11 14.81 28.31
CA TYR A 203 2.51 16.00 27.60
C TYR A 203 3.33 16.91 28.49
N PHE A 204 4.42 17.41 27.94
CA PHE A 204 5.14 18.59 28.38
C PHE A 204 4.74 19.71 27.45
N PHE A 205 4.12 20.75 27.98
CA PHE A 205 3.75 21.91 27.18
C PHE A 205 4.33 23.19 27.75
N ASP A 206 4.65 24.09 26.83
CA ASP A 206 5.07 25.46 27.10
C ASP A 206 4.43 26.36 26.05
N PHE A 207 3.55 27.25 26.50
CA PHE A 207 3.07 28.36 25.72
C PHE A 207 3.69 29.61 26.29
N THR A 208 4.83 30.03 25.78
CA THR A 208 5.44 31.31 26.16
C THR A 208 5.17 32.30 25.05
N ARG A 209 4.52 33.42 25.40
CA ARG A 209 4.21 34.53 24.50
C ARG A 209 4.93 35.76 24.98
N PHE A 210 5.78 36.36 24.15
CA PHE A 210 6.43 37.62 24.51
C PHE A 210 6.72 38.49 23.28
N ARG A 211 6.72 39.80 23.49
CA ARG A 211 7.19 40.78 22.49
C ARG A 211 8.70 41.01 22.67
N PRO A 212 9.56 40.65 21.68
CA PRO A 212 11.01 40.76 21.84
C PRO A 212 11.53 42.17 22.19
N SER A 213 10.87 43.21 21.68
CA SER A 213 11.27 44.61 21.94
C SER A 213 10.86 45.14 23.32
N GLY A 214 9.99 44.44 24.06
CA GLY A 214 9.41 44.91 25.32
C GLY A 214 9.69 44.03 26.54
N PHE A 215 10.20 42.81 26.33
CA PHE A 215 10.42 41.84 27.40
C PHE A 215 11.83 41.95 28.01
N ASN A 216 11.90 42.26 29.31
CA ASN A 216 13.15 42.42 30.06
C ASN A 216 13.39 41.34 31.13
N GLY A 217 12.63 40.24 31.07
CA GLY A 217 12.68 39.15 32.03
C GLY A 217 11.36 38.97 32.80
N TRP A 218 11.26 37.82 33.46
CA TRP A 218 10.15 37.50 34.36
C TRP A 218 10.40 38.12 35.73
N ASP A 219 9.38 38.73 36.31
CA ASP A 219 9.36 39.14 37.70
C ASP A 219 8.85 38.00 38.62
N ASP A 220 9.26 38.02 39.88
CA ASP A 220 8.80 37.04 40.89
C ASP A 220 7.35 37.31 41.38
N HIS A 221 6.71 38.35 40.85
CA HIS A 221 5.36 38.75 41.24
C HIS A 221 4.33 38.25 40.23
N GLY A 222 3.41 37.37 40.64
CA GLY A 222 2.25 37.00 39.82
C GLY A 222 2.25 35.62 39.18
N ARG A 223 3.12 34.69 39.64
CA ARG A 223 3.00 33.27 39.27
C ARG A 223 1.77 32.65 39.92
N LEU A 224 0.97 31.95 39.12
CA LEU A 224 -0.21 31.22 39.57
C LEU A 224 -0.05 29.75 39.25
N GLU A 225 -0.22 28.90 40.25
CA GLU A 225 -0.30 27.45 40.04
C GLU A 225 -1.74 27.02 39.73
N ARG A 226 -1.89 26.08 38.82
CA ARG A 226 -3.15 25.41 38.48
C ARG A 226 -2.93 23.92 38.70
N ARG A 227 -3.74 23.28 39.54
CA ARG A 227 -3.62 21.85 39.83
C ARG A 227 -4.96 21.15 39.67
N ALA A 228 -5.02 20.23 38.72
CA ALA A 228 -6.05 19.20 38.57
C ALA A 228 -5.34 17.82 38.52
N PRO A 229 -6.06 16.70 38.71
CA PRO A 229 -5.42 15.38 38.79
C PRO A 229 -4.45 15.09 37.64
N ASP A 230 -4.85 15.41 36.41
CA ASP A 230 -4.10 15.10 35.20
C ASP A 230 -3.63 16.31 34.41
N LEU A 231 -4.01 17.52 34.84
CA LEU A 231 -3.59 18.77 34.22
C LEU A 231 -3.11 19.71 35.30
N PHE A 232 -1.82 20.02 35.28
CA PHE A 232 -1.22 20.91 36.26
C PHE A 232 -0.13 21.73 35.58
N TYR A 233 -0.12 23.03 35.88
CA TYR A 233 0.72 23.99 35.18
C TYR A 233 0.87 25.29 35.95
N ASP A 234 1.95 26.00 35.65
CA ASP A 234 2.25 27.32 36.15
C ASP A 234 1.93 28.36 35.08
N VAL A 235 1.39 29.48 35.53
CA VAL A 235 1.11 30.66 34.70
C VAL A 235 1.89 31.83 35.25
N GLY A 236 2.51 32.62 34.37
CA GLY A 236 3.14 33.87 34.75
C GLY A 236 2.84 34.98 33.76
N PHE A 237 2.93 36.22 34.23
CA PHE A 237 2.65 37.42 33.47
C PHE A 237 3.78 38.42 33.69
N ALA A 238 4.16 39.13 32.64
CA ALA A 238 5.05 40.29 32.68
C ALA A 238 4.54 41.33 31.67
N HIS A 239 5.20 42.49 31.58
CA HIS A 239 4.79 43.50 30.60
C HIS A 239 4.91 42.95 29.16
N GLN A 240 3.77 42.83 28.46
CA GLN A 240 3.69 42.29 27.09
C GLN A 240 4.26 40.87 26.97
N ALA A 241 4.10 40.06 28.02
CA ALA A 241 4.47 38.66 28.01
C ALA A 241 3.63 37.84 28.99
N SER A 242 3.37 36.59 28.63
CA SER A 242 2.76 35.60 29.51
C SER A 242 3.27 34.21 29.16
N PHE A 243 3.26 33.30 30.13
CA PHE A 243 3.53 31.89 29.86
C PHE A 243 2.52 30.98 30.54
N ALA A 244 2.33 29.80 29.96
CA ALA A 244 1.70 28.65 30.59
C ALA A 244 2.57 27.41 30.35
N ASN A 245 3.23 26.91 31.40
CA ASN A 245 4.12 25.75 31.33
C ASN A 245 3.61 24.67 32.28
N GLY A 246 3.41 23.46 31.78
CA GLY A 246 2.98 22.37 32.65
C GLY A 246 2.79 21.07 31.93
N ARG A 247 2.01 20.18 32.54
CA ARG A 247 1.86 18.80 32.13
C ARG A 247 0.39 18.40 31.98
N LEU A 248 0.12 17.53 31.00
CA LEU A 248 -1.18 16.90 30.80
C LEU A 248 -1.00 15.39 30.65
N ILE A 249 -1.72 14.59 31.43
CA ILE A 249 -1.69 13.14 31.37
C ILE A 249 -2.93 12.65 30.62
N VAL A 250 -2.72 11.86 29.57
CA VAL A 250 -3.77 11.18 28.80
C VAL A 250 -3.61 9.68 29.00
N ARG A 251 -4.63 9.06 29.58
CA ARG A 251 -4.67 7.61 29.83
C ARG A 251 -5.47 6.90 28.74
N PRO A 252 -5.11 5.64 28.41
CA PRO A 252 -5.97 4.82 27.58
C PRO A 252 -7.34 4.65 28.25
N THR A 253 -8.40 4.76 27.46
CA THR A 253 -9.78 4.55 27.90
C THR A 253 -10.26 3.12 27.70
N ILE A 254 -9.51 2.33 26.95
CA ILE A 254 -9.77 0.92 26.65
C ILE A 254 -8.86 0.02 27.50
N THR A 255 -9.30 -1.21 27.72
CA THR A 255 -8.54 -2.23 28.45
C THR A 255 -8.04 -3.33 27.52
N VAL A 256 -7.12 -4.16 28.01
CA VAL A 256 -6.68 -5.35 27.27
C VAL A 256 -7.84 -6.32 27.05
N ASP A 257 -8.77 -6.42 28.01
CA ASP A 257 -9.95 -7.27 27.87
C ASP A 257 -10.89 -6.79 26.76
N ASP A 258 -11.04 -5.47 26.58
CA ASP A 258 -11.81 -4.89 25.47
C ASP A 258 -11.17 -5.25 24.12
N LEU A 259 -9.84 -5.14 24.01
CA LEU A 259 -9.10 -5.51 22.80
C LEU A 259 -9.20 -7.02 22.49
N VAL A 260 -9.19 -7.86 23.53
CA VAL A 260 -9.39 -9.31 23.38
C VAL A 260 -10.83 -9.62 22.94
N ALA A 261 -11.82 -8.88 23.44
CA ALA A 261 -13.20 -9.03 23.01
C ALA A 261 -13.38 -8.61 21.54
N GLU A 262 -12.82 -7.47 21.14
CA GLU A 262 -12.80 -7.01 19.74
C GLU A 262 -12.18 -8.05 18.82
N TRP A 263 -11.01 -8.59 19.17
CA TRP A 263 -10.33 -9.61 18.36
C TRP A 263 -11.16 -10.91 18.24
N LYS A 264 -11.83 -11.34 19.31
CA LYS A 264 -12.74 -12.50 19.26
C LYS A 264 -13.92 -12.25 18.34
N ASP A 265 -14.47 -11.04 18.37
CA ASP A 265 -15.60 -10.65 17.52
C ASP A 265 -15.21 -10.58 16.04
N GLU A 266 -13.98 -10.14 15.73
CA GLU A 266 -13.43 -10.18 14.37
C GLU A 266 -13.28 -11.61 13.85
N LEU A 267 -12.87 -12.56 14.70
CA LEU A 267 -12.72 -13.97 14.37
C LEU A 267 -14.05 -14.72 14.26
N ASP A 268 -15.10 -14.23 14.93
CA ASP A 268 -16.43 -14.82 14.89
C ASP A 268 -17.11 -14.50 13.56
N GLY A 269 -16.96 -15.41 12.60
CA GLY A 269 -17.59 -15.33 11.29
C GLY A 269 -19.11 -15.07 11.39
N SER A 270 -19.81 -15.58 12.41
CA SER A 270 -21.26 -15.39 12.55
C SER A 270 -21.68 -13.93 12.74
N LYS A 271 -20.76 -13.05 13.20
CA LYS A 271 -21.00 -11.62 13.40
C LYS A 271 -20.74 -10.79 12.13
N ARG A 272 -20.15 -11.40 11.11
CA ARG A 272 -19.86 -10.72 9.84
C ARG A 272 -21.10 -10.72 8.95
N GLU A 273 -21.24 -9.64 8.20
CA GLU A 273 -22.23 -9.59 7.12
C GLU A 273 -21.71 -10.38 5.91
N TYR A 274 -22.59 -11.17 5.29
CA TYR A 274 -22.28 -11.95 4.08
C TYR A 274 -23.31 -11.70 2.98
N ALA A 275 -22.83 -11.59 1.75
CA ALA A 275 -23.69 -11.50 0.58
C ALA A 275 -24.32 -12.86 0.22
N THR A 276 -25.40 -12.80 -0.57
CA THR A 276 -26.06 -13.97 -1.16
C THR A 276 -25.69 -14.12 -2.62
N PHE A 277 -25.52 -15.35 -3.08
CA PHE A 277 -25.14 -15.66 -4.45
C PHE A 277 -26.01 -16.78 -5.02
N LYS A 278 -26.33 -16.64 -6.31
CA LYS A 278 -26.84 -17.69 -7.18
C LYS A 278 -25.67 -18.60 -7.53
N ILE A 279 -25.78 -19.86 -7.12
CA ILE A 279 -24.75 -20.89 -7.29
C ILE A 279 -25.35 -22.14 -7.92
N PHE A 280 -24.47 -22.95 -8.50
CA PHE A 280 -24.75 -24.36 -8.70
C PHE A 280 -24.26 -25.13 -7.47
N ASP A 281 -25.18 -25.63 -6.65
CA ASP A 281 -24.85 -26.49 -5.53
C ASP A 281 -24.33 -27.83 -6.06
N ARG A 282 -23.01 -27.99 -6.01
CA ARG A 282 -22.34 -29.16 -6.55
C ARG A 282 -22.60 -30.42 -5.72
N LYS A 283 -22.97 -30.27 -4.45
CA LYS A 283 -23.25 -31.38 -3.55
C LYS A 283 -24.60 -32.01 -3.86
N ASN A 284 -25.61 -31.16 -3.99
CA ASN A 284 -27.00 -31.58 -4.20
C ASN A 284 -27.40 -31.61 -5.68
N GLY A 285 -26.56 -31.06 -6.57
CA GLY A 285 -26.77 -31.06 -8.02
C GLY A 285 -27.89 -30.14 -8.48
N CYS A 286 -28.09 -28.99 -7.81
CA CYS A 286 -29.18 -28.06 -8.10
C CYS A 286 -28.74 -26.59 -8.06
N ASP A 287 -29.45 -25.75 -8.80
CA ASP A 287 -29.28 -24.30 -8.73
C ASP A 287 -29.98 -23.73 -7.49
N VAL A 288 -29.27 -22.94 -6.68
CA VAL A 288 -29.80 -22.34 -5.46
C VAL A 288 -29.24 -20.93 -5.26
N GLU A 289 -30.02 -20.08 -4.59
CA GLU A 289 -29.55 -18.79 -4.09
C GLU A 289 -29.34 -18.90 -2.57
N THR A 290 -28.11 -18.71 -2.10
CA THR A 290 -27.74 -18.90 -0.69
C THR A 290 -26.70 -17.88 -0.24
N SER A 291 -26.55 -17.68 1.07
CA SER A 291 -25.48 -16.86 1.62
C SER A 291 -24.12 -17.56 1.49
N CYS A 292 -23.04 -16.80 1.28
CA CYS A 292 -21.68 -17.33 1.41
C CYS A 292 -21.20 -17.42 2.88
N GLY A 293 -22.04 -17.05 3.85
CA GLY A 293 -21.70 -17.12 5.28
C GLY A 293 -21.50 -18.56 5.78
N PRO A 294 -20.74 -18.73 6.88
CA PRO A 294 -20.36 -20.05 7.41
C PRO A 294 -21.55 -20.92 7.83
N ASP A 295 -22.70 -20.32 8.14
CA ASP A 295 -23.92 -21.05 8.51
C ASP A 295 -24.72 -21.56 7.29
N SER A 296 -24.32 -21.16 6.07
CA SER A 296 -25.04 -21.46 4.83
C SER A 296 -24.28 -22.35 3.85
N ILE A 297 -23.00 -22.61 4.11
CA ILE A 297 -22.14 -23.47 3.30
C ILE A 297 -21.29 -24.36 4.22
N VAL A 298 -20.82 -25.50 3.71
CA VAL A 298 -19.95 -26.41 4.47
C VAL A 298 -18.75 -26.84 3.65
N ASN A 299 -17.65 -27.17 4.34
CA ASN A 299 -16.52 -27.79 3.68
C ASN A 299 -16.89 -29.16 3.09
N TYR A 300 -16.03 -29.67 2.20
CA TYR A 300 -16.24 -30.92 1.48
C TYR A 300 -16.34 -32.17 2.37
N PHE A 301 -15.79 -32.11 3.60
CA PHE A 301 -15.68 -33.25 4.52
C PHE A 301 -16.78 -33.32 5.57
N THR A 302 -17.53 -32.24 5.78
CA THR A 302 -18.60 -32.18 6.77
C THR A 302 -19.91 -32.74 6.20
N GLU A 303 -20.46 -33.75 6.88
CA GLU A 303 -21.82 -34.25 6.61
C GLU A 303 -22.86 -33.20 7.00
N SER A 304 -23.68 -32.80 6.03
CA SER A 304 -24.74 -31.78 6.15
C SER A 304 -25.57 -31.82 4.85
N ASP A 305 -26.68 -31.11 4.77
CA ASP A 305 -27.41 -30.89 3.51
C ASP A 305 -27.03 -29.57 2.83
N LEU A 306 -26.21 -28.74 3.49
CA LEU A 306 -25.78 -27.43 2.97
C LEU A 306 -24.83 -27.58 1.76
N PRO A 307 -24.82 -26.60 0.83
CA PRO A 307 -23.90 -26.56 -0.30
C PRO A 307 -22.43 -26.63 0.12
N TRP A 308 -21.61 -27.27 -0.71
CA TRP A 308 -20.17 -27.27 -0.49
C TRP A 308 -19.55 -25.89 -0.75
N GLU A 309 -18.49 -25.53 -0.01
CA GLU A 309 -17.68 -24.32 -0.23
C GLU A 309 -17.13 -24.22 -1.66
N ILE A 310 -16.90 -25.36 -2.32
CA ILE A 310 -16.46 -25.47 -3.72
C ILE A 310 -17.62 -25.45 -4.74
N SER A 311 -18.81 -25.03 -4.31
CA SER A 311 -19.94 -24.81 -5.22
C SER A 311 -19.73 -23.49 -5.98
N PRO A 312 -19.75 -23.50 -7.32
CA PRO A 312 -19.45 -22.30 -8.10
C PRO A 312 -20.64 -21.34 -8.16
N ALA A 313 -20.34 -20.05 -7.93
CA ALA A 313 -21.15 -18.92 -8.34
C ALA A 313 -20.72 -18.44 -9.73
N PHE A 314 -21.66 -17.95 -10.54
CA PHE A 314 -21.39 -17.47 -11.89
C PHE A 314 -21.66 -15.97 -12.02
N PHE A 315 -20.87 -15.31 -12.86
CA PHE A 315 -20.87 -13.86 -12.99
C PHE A 315 -20.71 -13.46 -14.45
N ARG A 316 -21.29 -12.29 -14.78
CA ARG A 316 -20.99 -11.64 -16.06
C ARG A 316 -19.52 -11.16 -16.07
N PRO A 317 -18.82 -11.24 -17.23
CA PRO A 317 -17.38 -10.99 -17.31
C PRO A 317 -16.94 -9.57 -16.93
N GLU A 318 -17.85 -8.59 -16.96
CA GLU A 318 -17.60 -7.20 -16.56
C GLU A 318 -17.15 -7.07 -15.09
N VAL A 319 -17.39 -8.10 -14.25
CA VAL A 319 -16.89 -8.14 -12.87
C VAL A 319 -15.36 -8.02 -12.78
N LEU A 320 -14.63 -8.38 -13.84
CA LEU A 320 -13.18 -8.29 -13.87
C LEU A 320 -12.65 -6.91 -14.28
N HIS A 321 -13.50 -6.04 -14.85
CA HIS A 321 -13.07 -4.74 -15.38
C HIS A 321 -12.45 -3.83 -14.33
N ARG A 322 -13.00 -3.80 -13.11
CA ARG A 322 -12.47 -2.95 -12.04
C ARG A 322 -11.05 -3.35 -11.66
N PHE A 323 -10.76 -4.66 -11.64
CA PHE A 323 -9.46 -5.17 -11.24
C PHE A 323 -8.40 -4.96 -12.32
N LYS A 324 -8.78 -5.03 -13.60
CA LYS A 324 -7.88 -4.69 -14.72
C LYS A 324 -7.57 -3.20 -14.83
N ALA A 325 -8.51 -2.35 -14.45
CA ALA A 325 -8.41 -0.91 -14.64
C ALA A 325 -7.41 -0.23 -13.69
N ASP A 326 -7.07 -0.86 -12.55
CA ASP A 326 -6.18 -0.32 -11.53
C ASP A 326 -5.11 -1.36 -11.12
N PRO A 327 -4.07 -1.55 -11.95
CA PRO A 327 -2.99 -2.51 -11.69
C PRO A 327 -2.08 -2.09 -10.53
N ASP A 328 -2.12 -0.83 -10.11
CA ASP A 328 -1.38 -0.35 -8.93
C ASP A 328 -2.03 -0.83 -7.63
N LYS A 329 -3.35 -1.07 -7.64
CA LYS A 329 -4.12 -1.57 -6.50
C LYS A 329 -4.39 -3.08 -6.56
N PHE A 330 -4.69 -3.61 -7.74
CA PHE A 330 -5.05 -5.01 -7.90
C PHE A 330 -4.00 -5.77 -8.71
N THR A 331 -3.67 -6.97 -8.24
CA THR A 331 -2.85 -7.90 -9.01
C THR A 331 -3.75 -9.04 -9.49
N MET A 332 -3.91 -9.13 -10.80
CA MET A 332 -4.60 -10.25 -11.43
C MET A 332 -3.56 -11.25 -11.92
N GLU A 333 -3.64 -12.45 -11.40
CA GLU A 333 -2.95 -13.61 -11.93
C GLU A 333 -3.98 -14.53 -12.60
N HIS A 334 -3.48 -15.64 -13.13
CA HIS A 334 -4.26 -16.56 -13.95
C HIS A 334 -5.64 -16.91 -13.38
N ARG A 335 -5.67 -17.26 -12.09
CA ARG A 335 -6.87 -17.70 -11.37
C ARG A 335 -6.96 -17.09 -9.97
N SER A 336 -6.26 -15.99 -9.75
CA SER A 336 -6.30 -15.25 -8.49
C SER A 336 -6.31 -13.74 -8.71
N ILE A 337 -6.99 -13.05 -7.81
CA ILE A 337 -7.02 -11.59 -7.74
C ILE A 337 -6.60 -11.25 -6.31
N SER A 338 -5.64 -10.35 -6.15
CA SER A 338 -5.25 -9.84 -4.84
C SER A 338 -5.30 -8.32 -4.82
N CYS A 339 -5.56 -7.77 -3.63
CA CYS A 339 -5.57 -6.32 -3.41
C CYS A 339 -4.50 -5.97 -2.39
N ARG A 340 -3.28 -5.65 -2.87
CA ARG A 340 -2.11 -5.26 -2.06
C ARG A 340 -1.89 -6.05 -0.75
N GLY A 341 -2.23 -7.34 -0.75
CA GLY A 341 -2.15 -8.20 0.44
C GLY A 341 -3.30 -8.06 1.46
N ALA A 342 -4.21 -7.09 1.32
CA ALA A 342 -5.38 -6.93 2.19
C ALA A 342 -6.36 -8.11 2.07
N TRP A 343 -6.58 -8.58 0.83
CA TRP A 343 -7.35 -9.79 0.57
C TRP A 343 -6.91 -10.45 -0.73
N TYR A 344 -7.29 -11.72 -0.88
CA TYR A 344 -7.12 -12.50 -2.09
C TYR A 344 -8.41 -13.27 -2.43
N LEU A 345 -8.73 -13.31 -3.72
CA LEU A 345 -9.69 -14.24 -4.30
C LEU A 345 -8.89 -15.27 -5.09
N LYS A 346 -9.14 -16.55 -4.85
CA LYS A 346 -8.56 -17.66 -5.61
C LYS A 346 -9.65 -18.43 -6.34
N GLY A 347 -9.24 -19.22 -7.32
CA GLY A 347 -10.11 -20.18 -7.97
C GLY A 347 -11.05 -19.59 -9.03
N TYR A 348 -10.99 -18.28 -9.31
CA TYR A 348 -11.79 -17.73 -10.40
C TYR A 348 -11.27 -18.26 -11.75
N ASP A 349 -12.18 -18.44 -12.71
CA ASP A 349 -11.81 -18.73 -14.10
C ASP A 349 -12.98 -18.35 -15.04
N VAL A 350 -12.74 -18.36 -16.35
CA VAL A 350 -13.76 -18.10 -17.38
C VAL A 350 -14.12 -19.42 -18.06
N ASN A 351 -15.40 -19.76 -18.10
CA ASN A 351 -15.86 -21.00 -18.75
C ASN A 351 -16.06 -20.83 -20.27
N GLU A 352 -16.42 -21.92 -20.96
CA GLU A 352 -16.57 -21.97 -22.43
C GLU A 352 -17.65 -21.02 -22.98
N VAL A 353 -18.62 -20.62 -22.14
CA VAL A 353 -19.71 -19.71 -22.51
C VAL A 353 -19.41 -18.25 -22.13
N GLY A 354 -18.21 -17.96 -21.62
CA GLY A 354 -17.75 -16.62 -21.27
C GLY A 354 -18.21 -16.12 -19.90
N GLN A 355 -18.77 -16.99 -19.04
CA GLN A 355 -19.07 -16.64 -17.66
C GLN A 355 -17.83 -16.77 -16.78
N VAL A 356 -17.63 -15.80 -15.89
CA VAL A 356 -16.67 -15.93 -14.81
C VAL A 356 -17.31 -16.78 -13.73
N HIS A 357 -16.58 -17.79 -13.23
CA HIS A 357 -17.04 -18.59 -12.10
C HIS A 357 -16.05 -18.47 -10.94
N VAL A 358 -16.57 -18.52 -9.71
CA VAL A 358 -15.81 -18.42 -8.45
C VAL A 358 -16.46 -19.33 -7.41
N TYR A 359 -15.67 -19.99 -6.57
CA TYR A 359 -16.20 -20.80 -5.48
C TYR A 359 -16.81 -19.93 -4.38
N ILE A 360 -17.98 -20.33 -3.88
CA ILE A 360 -18.70 -19.56 -2.85
C ILE A 360 -17.89 -19.42 -1.54
N GLY A 361 -17.05 -20.41 -1.21
CA GLY A 361 -16.15 -20.33 -0.06
C GLY A 361 -15.03 -19.30 -0.23
N ASP A 362 -14.55 -19.05 -1.45
CA ASP A 362 -13.57 -17.99 -1.71
C ASP A 362 -14.21 -16.60 -1.67
N LEU A 363 -15.47 -16.48 -2.12
CA LEU A 363 -16.26 -15.24 -1.96
C LEU A 363 -16.51 -14.92 -0.48
N ALA A 364 -16.74 -15.92 0.37
CA ALA A 364 -16.94 -15.75 1.80
C ALA A 364 -15.75 -15.10 2.51
N ARG A 365 -14.54 -15.23 1.97
CA ARG A 365 -13.30 -14.66 2.54
C ARG A 365 -13.09 -13.20 2.18
N LEU A 366 -13.83 -12.67 1.21
CA LEU A 366 -13.70 -11.29 0.78
C LEU A 366 -14.36 -10.33 1.77
N PRO A 367 -13.89 -9.07 1.89
CA PRO A 367 -14.62 -8.03 2.58
C PRO A 367 -16.05 -7.86 2.03
N ILE A 368 -17.00 -7.48 2.87
CA ILE A 368 -18.42 -7.36 2.46
C ILE A 368 -18.63 -6.43 1.25
N GLU A 369 -17.85 -5.36 1.13
CA GLU A 369 -17.91 -4.44 -0.02
C GLU A 369 -17.54 -5.15 -1.32
N GLU A 370 -16.52 -6.01 -1.27
CA GLU A 370 -16.08 -6.84 -2.38
C GLU A 370 -17.12 -7.90 -2.70
N GLN A 371 -17.67 -8.59 -1.69
CA GLN A 371 -18.77 -9.53 -1.88
C GLN A 371 -19.97 -8.89 -2.59
N ARG A 372 -20.38 -7.68 -2.17
CA ARG A 372 -21.48 -6.92 -2.79
C ARG A 372 -21.15 -6.49 -4.22
N TYR A 373 -19.90 -6.11 -4.50
CA TYR A 373 -19.45 -5.84 -5.86
C TYR A 373 -19.64 -7.08 -6.75
N TRP A 374 -19.13 -8.25 -6.33
CA TRP A 374 -19.34 -9.51 -7.03
C TRP A 374 -20.82 -9.85 -7.19
N GLN A 375 -21.62 -9.69 -6.13
CA GLN A 375 -23.06 -9.94 -6.13
C GLN A 375 -23.80 -9.16 -7.22
N SER A 376 -23.38 -7.92 -7.52
CA SER A 376 -24.02 -7.09 -8.57
C SER A 376 -23.86 -7.66 -10.00
N PHE A 377 -22.87 -8.54 -10.21
CA PHE A 377 -22.62 -9.22 -11.48
C PHE A 377 -23.08 -10.68 -11.49
N ASN A 378 -23.59 -11.19 -10.37
CA ASN A 378 -23.97 -12.58 -10.23
C ASN A 378 -25.18 -12.95 -11.12
N GLU A 379 -25.07 -14.08 -11.81
CA GLU A 379 -26.09 -14.62 -12.70
C GLU A 379 -26.19 -16.14 -12.60
N TRP A 380 -27.29 -16.70 -13.13
CA TRP A 380 -27.47 -18.16 -13.16
C TRP A 380 -26.48 -18.84 -14.12
N PRO A 381 -26.08 -20.09 -13.85
CA PRO A 381 -25.17 -20.83 -14.71
C PRO A 381 -25.78 -21.00 -16.11
N LYS A 382 -24.99 -20.67 -17.14
CA LYS A 382 -25.26 -20.95 -18.56
C LYS A 382 -24.39 -22.10 -19.07
N GLY A 383 -23.45 -22.56 -18.26
CA GLY A 383 -22.52 -23.66 -18.51
C GLY A 383 -21.89 -24.15 -17.21
N THR A 384 -20.95 -25.07 -17.31
CA THR A 384 -20.20 -25.58 -16.16
C THR A 384 -19.02 -24.67 -15.82
N ILE A 385 -18.26 -25.02 -14.77
CA ILE A 385 -16.92 -24.46 -14.57
C ILE A 385 -16.01 -24.77 -15.77
N SER A 386 -14.94 -24.00 -15.93
CA SER A 386 -13.93 -24.25 -16.97
C SER A 386 -13.33 -25.64 -16.85
N LYS A 387 -12.96 -26.24 -17.99
CA LYS A 387 -12.32 -27.57 -18.01
C LYS A 387 -11.04 -27.59 -17.18
N ARG A 388 -10.20 -26.56 -17.30
CA ARG A 388 -9.02 -26.37 -16.45
C ARG A 388 -9.34 -26.35 -14.95
N ALA A 389 -10.38 -25.63 -14.52
CA ALA A 389 -10.79 -25.61 -13.11
C ALA A 389 -11.25 -26.99 -12.65
N TYR A 390 -11.98 -27.72 -13.50
CA TYR A 390 -12.38 -29.09 -13.20
C TYR A 390 -11.18 -30.05 -13.05
N GLU A 391 -10.20 -29.98 -13.95
CA GLU A 391 -8.98 -30.80 -13.87
C GLU A 391 -8.17 -30.47 -12.60
N ASN A 392 -7.88 -29.20 -12.38
CA ASN A 392 -7.04 -28.75 -11.28
C ASN A 392 -7.72 -28.92 -9.91
N ASP A 393 -8.94 -28.40 -9.76
CA ASP A 393 -9.53 -28.21 -8.44
C ASP A 393 -10.37 -29.42 -8.00
N ILE A 394 -10.92 -30.18 -8.97
CA ILE A 394 -11.80 -31.32 -8.69
C ILE A 394 -11.06 -32.64 -8.84
N ARG A 395 -10.28 -32.83 -9.91
CA ARG A 395 -9.52 -34.07 -10.13
C ARG A 395 -8.15 -34.08 -9.48
N GLY A 396 -7.61 -32.91 -9.13
CA GLY A 396 -6.24 -32.77 -8.62
C GLY A 396 -5.18 -33.07 -9.68
N GLU A 397 -5.52 -32.88 -10.96
CA GLU A 397 -4.65 -33.13 -12.11
C GLU A 397 -4.13 -31.81 -12.67
N PHE A 398 -2.92 -31.80 -13.25
CA PHE A 398 -2.47 -30.63 -14.00
C PHE A 398 -3.34 -30.43 -15.23
N SER A 399 -3.74 -29.18 -15.47
CA SER A 399 -4.45 -28.76 -16.67
C SER A 399 -3.79 -29.29 -17.94
N SER A 400 -4.57 -29.99 -18.75
CA SER A 400 -4.17 -30.46 -20.08
C SER A 400 -4.24 -29.35 -21.14
N GLU A 401 -4.86 -28.21 -20.80
CA GLU A 401 -5.03 -27.09 -21.73
C GLU A 401 -3.75 -26.29 -21.90
N TYR A 402 -3.35 -26.11 -23.16
CA TYR A 402 -2.28 -25.21 -23.54
C TYR A 402 -2.74 -23.75 -23.42
N ASP A 403 -2.04 -22.98 -22.59
CA ASP A 403 -2.25 -21.54 -22.43
C ASP A 403 -1.09 -20.76 -23.09
N PRO A 404 -1.34 -20.09 -24.24
CA PRO A 404 -0.29 -19.40 -24.97
C PRO A 404 0.21 -18.14 -24.26
N LEU A 405 -0.61 -17.46 -23.45
CA LEU A 405 -0.18 -16.25 -22.74
C LEU A 405 0.75 -16.62 -21.58
N ASP A 406 0.41 -17.65 -20.82
CA ASP A 406 1.28 -18.16 -19.75
C ASP A 406 2.59 -18.73 -20.31
N SER A 407 2.52 -19.41 -21.45
CA SER A 407 3.69 -19.91 -22.18
C SER A 407 4.63 -18.77 -22.58
N LEU A 408 4.08 -17.66 -23.09
CA LEU A 408 4.84 -16.46 -23.44
C LEU A 408 5.44 -15.78 -22.20
N LYS A 409 4.68 -15.62 -21.12
CA LYS A 409 5.18 -15.05 -19.85
C LYS A 409 6.39 -15.84 -19.33
N ARG A 410 6.30 -17.18 -19.32
CA ARG A 410 7.44 -18.06 -18.97
C ARG A 410 8.64 -17.85 -19.89
N LYS A 411 8.44 -17.73 -21.21
CA LYS A 411 9.52 -17.44 -22.16
C LYS A 411 10.17 -16.07 -21.92
N VAL A 412 9.38 -15.05 -21.60
CA VAL A 412 9.91 -13.71 -21.27
C VAL A 412 10.70 -13.75 -19.96
N SER A 413 10.21 -14.44 -18.93
CA SER A 413 10.97 -14.66 -17.68
C SER A 413 12.30 -15.37 -17.96
N PHE A 414 12.29 -16.42 -18.80
CA PHE A 414 13.52 -17.08 -19.23
C PHE A 414 14.50 -16.12 -19.94
N LEU A 415 14.01 -15.25 -20.82
CA LEU A 415 14.86 -14.26 -21.49
C LEU A 415 15.40 -13.21 -20.51
N ASN A 416 14.60 -12.79 -19.53
CA ASN A 416 15.04 -11.87 -18.46
C ASN A 416 16.14 -12.48 -17.59
N GLU A 417 16.08 -13.78 -17.32
CA GLU A 417 17.13 -14.51 -16.59
C GLU A 417 18.40 -14.66 -17.42
N LYS A 418 18.27 -15.04 -18.71
CA LYS A 418 19.42 -15.23 -19.60
C LYS A 418 20.09 -13.94 -20.02
N LYS A 419 19.37 -12.82 -20.01
CA LYS A 419 19.85 -11.48 -20.39
C LYS A 419 20.61 -11.47 -21.73
N PRO A 420 20.07 -12.05 -22.81
CA PRO A 420 20.76 -12.02 -24.09
C PRO A 420 20.84 -10.59 -24.61
N GLU A 421 21.92 -10.24 -25.30
CA GLU A 421 22.17 -8.86 -25.73
C GLU A 421 21.05 -8.26 -26.59
N TRP A 422 20.31 -9.10 -27.32
CA TRP A 422 19.21 -8.70 -28.20
C TRP A 422 17.86 -8.53 -27.51
N TRP A 423 17.77 -8.80 -26.19
CA TRP A 423 16.54 -8.68 -25.42
C TRP A 423 16.66 -7.61 -24.34
N SER A 424 15.67 -6.73 -24.28
CA SER A 424 15.51 -5.76 -23.21
C SER A 424 14.71 -6.39 -22.07
N PHE A 425 15.24 -6.27 -20.85
CA PHE A 425 14.58 -6.76 -19.64
C PHE A 425 13.15 -6.22 -19.52
N ARG A 426 12.19 -7.13 -19.30
CA ARG A 426 10.78 -6.82 -19.08
C ARG A 426 10.45 -7.01 -17.61
N SER A 427 10.09 -5.95 -16.89
CA SER A 427 9.75 -6.05 -15.47
C SER A 427 8.53 -6.96 -15.25
N GLU A 428 8.39 -7.48 -14.03
CA GLU A 428 7.19 -8.21 -13.62
C GLU A 428 5.93 -7.37 -13.82
N SER A 429 5.99 -6.06 -13.59
CA SER A 429 4.88 -5.15 -13.87
C SER A 429 4.44 -5.14 -15.33
N VAL A 430 5.38 -5.19 -16.29
CA VAL A 430 5.04 -5.24 -17.74
C VAL A 430 4.46 -6.59 -18.12
N MET A 431 4.92 -7.68 -17.51
CA MET A 431 4.34 -9.01 -17.75
C MET A 431 2.97 -9.16 -17.09
N ALA A 432 2.76 -8.52 -15.94
CA ALA A 432 1.53 -8.57 -15.18
C ALA A 432 0.37 -7.84 -15.88
N THR A 433 0.63 -6.81 -16.70
CA THR A 433 -0.43 -6.05 -17.39
C THR A 433 -1.07 -6.79 -18.57
N ALA A 434 -0.43 -7.83 -19.11
CA ALA A 434 -0.97 -8.60 -20.23
C ALA A 434 -1.98 -9.65 -19.72
N HIS A 435 -3.25 -9.49 -20.09
CA HIS A 435 -4.33 -10.43 -19.80
C HIS A 435 -5.09 -10.82 -21.07
N TYR A 436 -6.03 -11.74 -20.93
CA TYR A 436 -7.01 -12.04 -21.97
C TYR A 436 -8.16 -11.03 -21.92
N PRO A 437 -8.63 -10.47 -23.05
CA PRO A 437 -9.90 -9.75 -23.08
C PRO A 437 -11.02 -10.67 -22.57
N VAL A 438 -11.82 -10.19 -21.62
CA VAL A 438 -12.94 -10.96 -21.06
C VAL A 438 -14.29 -10.48 -21.55
N THR A 439 -14.36 -9.29 -22.15
CA THR A 439 -15.55 -8.78 -22.83
C THR A 439 -15.28 -8.50 -24.30
N ASP A 440 -16.35 -8.34 -25.10
CA ASP A 440 -16.25 -7.94 -26.50
C ASP A 440 -16.04 -6.42 -26.69
N SER A 441 -15.35 -5.79 -25.73
CA SER A 441 -15.02 -4.36 -25.74
C SER A 441 -13.79 -4.09 -26.60
N VAL A 442 -13.94 -3.25 -27.63
CA VAL A 442 -12.83 -2.80 -28.49
C VAL A 442 -11.75 -2.09 -27.70
N ARG A 443 -12.12 -1.36 -26.64
CA ARG A 443 -11.17 -0.67 -25.78
C ARG A 443 -10.33 -1.68 -24.99
N GLU A 444 -10.99 -2.64 -24.35
CA GLU A 444 -10.29 -3.70 -23.61
C GLU A 444 -9.36 -4.47 -24.54
N TRP A 445 -9.85 -4.89 -25.70
CA TRP A 445 -9.03 -5.55 -26.71
C TRP A 445 -7.80 -4.72 -27.13
N GLY A 446 -7.97 -3.42 -27.36
CA GLY A 446 -6.86 -2.51 -27.69
C GLY A 446 -5.83 -2.38 -26.57
N ASP A 447 -6.29 -2.29 -25.32
CA ASP A 447 -5.42 -2.21 -24.14
C ASP A 447 -4.60 -3.51 -23.96
N GLU A 448 -5.22 -4.68 -24.13
CA GLU A 448 -4.53 -5.99 -24.05
C GLU A 448 -3.55 -6.21 -25.21
N ILE A 449 -3.90 -5.80 -26.44
CA ILE A 449 -2.99 -5.81 -27.60
C ILE A 449 -1.74 -4.95 -27.33
N MET A 450 -1.93 -3.79 -26.71
CA MET A 450 -0.82 -2.91 -26.32
C MET A 450 0.07 -3.56 -25.26
N ALA A 451 -0.52 -4.14 -24.21
CA ALA A 451 0.24 -4.83 -23.17
C ALA A 451 1.05 -6.00 -23.74
N LEU A 452 0.45 -6.80 -24.64
CA LEU A 452 1.12 -7.91 -25.32
C LEU A 452 2.29 -7.44 -26.21
N ASP A 453 2.12 -6.35 -26.98
CA ASP A 453 3.20 -5.77 -27.80
C ASP A 453 4.35 -5.24 -26.94
N GLN A 454 4.05 -4.55 -25.83
CA GLN A 454 5.05 -4.07 -24.87
C GLN A 454 5.80 -5.22 -24.20
N MET A 455 5.13 -6.33 -23.90
CA MET A 455 5.76 -7.52 -23.34
C MET A 455 6.69 -8.21 -24.35
N LEU A 456 6.30 -8.26 -25.62
CA LEU A 456 7.00 -9.04 -26.65
C LEU A 456 7.86 -8.21 -27.62
N VAL A 457 7.21 -7.41 -28.47
CA VAL A 457 7.87 -6.76 -29.62
C VAL A 457 8.82 -5.68 -29.15
N GLU A 458 8.42 -4.87 -28.17
CA GLU A 458 9.29 -3.84 -27.62
C GLU A 458 10.52 -4.45 -26.93
N GLY A 459 10.44 -5.71 -26.47
CA GLY A 459 11.56 -6.48 -25.91
C GLY A 459 12.73 -6.66 -26.88
N LEU A 460 12.48 -6.65 -28.18
CA LEU A 460 13.48 -6.92 -29.20
C LEU A 460 14.35 -5.69 -29.50
N MET A 461 15.64 -5.79 -29.21
CA MET A 461 16.59 -4.69 -29.42
C MET A 461 17.18 -4.69 -30.83
N ALA A 462 16.84 -3.68 -31.64
CA ALA A 462 17.29 -3.59 -33.03
C ALA A 462 18.82 -3.45 -33.19
N LYS A 463 19.51 -2.73 -32.29
CA LYS A 463 20.96 -2.47 -32.40
C LYS A 463 21.81 -3.76 -32.28
N PRO A 464 21.66 -4.58 -31.22
CA PRO A 464 22.32 -5.89 -31.13
C PRO A 464 21.99 -6.82 -32.30
N LEU A 465 20.72 -6.87 -32.72
CA LEU A 465 20.30 -7.70 -33.86
C LEU A 465 20.97 -7.28 -35.18
N LYS A 466 21.17 -5.97 -35.41
CA LYS A 466 21.94 -5.46 -36.57
C LYS A 466 23.39 -5.96 -36.54
N SER A 467 24.01 -6.02 -35.37
CA SER A 467 25.39 -6.51 -35.25
C SER A 467 25.53 -7.98 -35.68
N TYR A 468 24.50 -8.81 -35.50
CA TYR A 468 24.48 -10.18 -36.04
C TYR A 468 24.46 -10.23 -37.57
N LEU A 469 23.70 -9.35 -38.23
CA LEU A 469 23.72 -9.23 -39.69
C LEU A 469 25.06 -8.68 -40.21
N GLN A 470 25.65 -7.70 -39.51
CA GLN A 470 26.98 -7.16 -39.83
C GLN A 470 28.05 -8.24 -39.79
N ALA A 471 28.06 -9.06 -38.72
CA ALA A 471 28.99 -10.18 -38.58
C ALA A 471 28.84 -11.21 -39.72
N ALA A 472 27.60 -11.43 -40.18
CA ALA A 472 27.29 -12.29 -41.32
C ALA A 472 27.49 -11.63 -42.70
N ARG A 473 27.97 -10.37 -42.75
CA ARG A 473 28.16 -9.57 -43.98
C ARG A 473 26.88 -9.39 -44.83
N VAL A 474 25.71 -9.44 -44.19
CA VAL A 474 24.41 -9.17 -44.83
C VAL A 474 24.20 -7.65 -44.89
N LYS A 475 23.80 -7.13 -46.05
CA LYS A 475 23.45 -5.71 -46.20
C LYS A 475 22.09 -5.44 -45.57
N PHE A 476 21.96 -4.37 -44.80
CA PHE A 476 20.69 -3.92 -44.22
C PHE A 476 20.63 -2.39 -44.19
N GLU A 477 19.41 -1.84 -44.11
CA GLU A 477 19.21 -0.40 -44.02
C GLU A 477 19.21 0.08 -42.55
N PRO A 478 19.75 1.27 -42.25
CA PRO A 478 19.82 1.78 -40.87
C PRO A 478 18.47 1.95 -40.17
N ASN A 479 17.38 2.18 -40.92
CA ASN A 479 16.03 2.43 -40.42
C ASN A 479 15.21 1.16 -40.19
N TRP A 480 15.71 -0.03 -40.53
CA TRP A 480 14.97 -1.26 -40.30
C TRP A 480 14.71 -1.49 -38.80
N GLY A 481 13.46 -1.83 -38.47
CA GLY A 481 13.02 -2.27 -37.15
C GLY A 481 13.42 -3.72 -36.84
N SER A 482 13.30 -4.11 -35.58
CA SER A 482 13.70 -5.43 -35.05
C SER A 482 13.09 -6.61 -35.84
N LEU A 483 11.79 -6.56 -36.14
CA LEU A 483 11.09 -7.63 -36.88
C LEU A 483 11.53 -7.77 -38.34
N ARG A 484 12.02 -6.69 -38.97
CA ARG A 484 12.59 -6.76 -40.33
C ARG A 484 13.99 -7.37 -40.29
N ILE A 485 14.79 -6.99 -39.30
CA ILE A 485 16.13 -7.54 -39.08
C ILE A 485 16.07 -9.04 -38.79
N LEU A 486 15.13 -9.47 -37.94
CA LEU A 486 14.94 -10.90 -37.62
C LEU A 486 14.50 -11.72 -38.84
N GLN A 487 13.66 -11.16 -39.73
CA GLN A 487 13.31 -11.82 -40.98
C GLN A 487 14.55 -12.12 -41.84
N GLU A 488 15.42 -11.13 -42.01
CA GLU A 488 16.65 -11.29 -42.81
C GLU A 488 17.65 -12.22 -42.11
N TYR A 489 17.71 -12.17 -40.78
CA TYR A 489 18.53 -13.11 -40.00
C TYR A 489 18.04 -14.55 -40.15
N ALA A 490 16.73 -14.76 -40.11
CA ALA A 490 16.11 -16.06 -40.34
C ALA A 490 16.42 -16.61 -41.74
N ALA A 491 16.31 -15.77 -42.78
CA ALA A 491 16.68 -16.13 -44.14
C ALA A 491 18.17 -16.52 -44.26
N MET A 492 19.06 -15.76 -43.61
CA MET A 492 20.49 -16.09 -43.54
C MET A 492 20.75 -17.44 -42.84
N LYS A 493 19.94 -17.81 -41.85
CA LYS A 493 20.00 -19.11 -41.16
C LYS A 493 19.40 -20.28 -41.94
N GLY A 494 19.02 -20.07 -43.20
CA GLY A 494 18.59 -21.14 -44.10
C GLY A 494 17.08 -21.27 -44.28
N LYS A 495 16.27 -20.36 -43.71
CA LYS A 495 14.85 -20.28 -44.04
C LYS A 495 14.64 -19.66 -45.42
N THR A 496 13.61 -20.11 -46.13
CA THR A 496 13.18 -19.42 -47.35
C THR A 496 12.62 -18.03 -47.01
N VAL A 497 12.51 -17.17 -48.01
CA VAL A 497 11.93 -15.82 -47.83
C VAL A 497 10.51 -15.91 -47.27
N ASP A 498 9.71 -16.87 -47.77
CA ASP A 498 8.32 -17.08 -47.36
C ASP A 498 8.23 -17.64 -45.93
N GLU A 499 9.12 -18.57 -45.56
CA GLU A 499 9.20 -19.09 -44.19
C GLU A 499 9.61 -17.99 -43.18
N ALA A 500 10.61 -17.18 -43.54
CA ALA A 500 11.05 -16.09 -42.69
C ALA A 500 9.97 -15.01 -42.54
N GLN A 501 9.21 -14.73 -43.62
CA GLN A 501 8.07 -13.82 -43.58
C GLN A 501 6.94 -14.36 -42.69
N SER A 502 6.62 -15.65 -42.85
CA SER A 502 5.57 -16.33 -42.07
C SER A 502 5.92 -16.37 -40.58
N LEU A 503 7.19 -16.58 -40.24
CA LEU A 503 7.67 -16.56 -38.85
C LEU A 503 7.48 -15.19 -38.18
N MET A 504 7.73 -14.09 -38.89
CA MET A 504 7.57 -12.74 -38.33
C MET A 504 6.13 -12.23 -38.40
N ALA A 505 5.25 -12.88 -39.16
CA ALA A 505 3.90 -12.39 -39.44
C ALA A 505 3.06 -12.14 -38.16
N PRO A 506 3.02 -13.04 -37.16
CA PRO A 506 2.23 -12.81 -35.95
C PRO A 506 2.68 -11.59 -35.15
N LEU A 507 4.01 -11.41 -34.98
CA LEU A 507 4.56 -10.25 -34.26
C LEU A 507 4.34 -8.94 -35.04
N ARG A 508 4.34 -8.98 -36.38
CA ARG A 508 4.00 -7.82 -37.21
C ARG A 508 2.53 -7.46 -37.12
N GLU A 509 1.65 -8.46 -37.12
CA GLU A 509 0.22 -8.28 -36.92
C GLU A 509 -0.06 -7.63 -35.56
N LEU A 510 0.53 -8.17 -34.48
CA LEU A 510 0.47 -7.60 -33.14
C LEU A 510 0.91 -6.12 -33.12
N HIS A 511 2.08 -5.83 -33.66
CA HIS A 511 2.62 -4.46 -33.69
C HIS A 511 1.78 -3.49 -34.54
N SER A 512 1.22 -4.00 -35.65
CA SER A 512 0.30 -3.25 -36.50
C SER A 512 -1.00 -2.95 -35.76
N LEU A 513 -1.62 -3.94 -35.13
CA LEU A 513 -2.86 -3.78 -34.37
C LEU A 513 -2.68 -2.78 -33.24
N ARG A 514 -1.57 -2.82 -32.49
CA ARG A 514 -1.24 -1.80 -31.49
C ARG A 514 -1.30 -0.38 -32.06
N THR A 515 -0.77 -0.19 -33.26
CA THR A 515 -0.77 1.13 -33.93
C THR A 515 -2.18 1.49 -34.40
N THR A 516 -2.91 0.55 -35.00
CA THR A 516 -4.27 0.75 -35.50
C THR A 516 -5.28 1.05 -34.39
N LEU A 517 -5.15 0.41 -33.24
CA LEU A 517 -6.08 0.53 -32.10
C LEU A 517 -5.76 1.73 -31.20
N ARG A 518 -4.60 2.38 -31.38
CA ARG A 518 -4.26 3.63 -30.68
C ARG A 518 -5.17 4.77 -31.13
N GLY A 519 -5.56 5.65 -30.19
CA GLY A 519 -6.50 6.75 -30.43
C GLY A 519 -6.10 7.85 -31.44
N HIS A 520 -4.97 7.69 -32.14
CA HIS A 520 -4.48 8.63 -33.15
C HIS A 520 -4.65 8.14 -34.60
N THR A 521 -5.12 6.91 -34.82
CA THR A 521 -5.32 6.34 -36.17
C THR A 521 -6.72 6.65 -36.72
N SER A 522 -6.91 6.54 -38.04
CA SER A 522 -8.20 6.83 -38.67
C SER A 522 -9.30 5.93 -38.10
N THR A 523 -10.49 6.50 -37.85
CA THR A 523 -11.64 5.75 -37.32
C THR A 523 -12.06 4.57 -38.21
N THR A 524 -11.71 4.63 -39.50
CA THR A 524 -12.01 3.58 -40.49
C THR A 524 -11.15 2.34 -40.26
N ASP A 525 -9.83 2.50 -40.14
CA ASP A 525 -8.91 1.35 -39.97
C ASP A 525 -9.22 0.55 -38.70
N ARG A 526 -9.60 1.24 -37.63
CA ARG A 526 -10.02 0.62 -36.37
C ARG A 526 -11.29 -0.21 -36.54
N LYS A 527 -12.29 0.31 -37.27
CA LYS A 527 -13.54 -0.41 -37.54
C LYS A 527 -13.32 -1.62 -38.42
N ASP A 528 -12.43 -1.52 -39.40
CA ASP A 528 -12.11 -2.63 -40.29
C ASP A 528 -11.39 -3.76 -39.54
N ALA A 529 -10.45 -3.41 -38.65
CA ALA A 529 -9.78 -4.37 -37.77
C ALA A 529 -10.77 -5.07 -36.81
N GLU A 530 -11.68 -4.31 -36.19
CA GLU A 530 -12.75 -4.84 -35.33
C GLU A 530 -13.66 -5.80 -36.11
N GLN A 531 -14.11 -5.42 -37.30
CA GLN A 531 -14.97 -6.26 -38.13
C GLN A 531 -14.27 -7.53 -38.59
N ALA A 532 -12.99 -7.44 -38.96
CA ALA A 532 -12.19 -8.60 -39.34
C ALA A 532 -12.03 -9.58 -38.16
N ALA A 533 -11.69 -9.07 -36.97
CA ALA A 533 -11.57 -9.89 -35.77
C ALA A 533 -12.87 -10.64 -35.44
N ARG A 534 -14.02 -9.94 -35.49
CA ARG A 534 -15.33 -10.58 -35.25
C ARG A 534 -15.73 -11.57 -36.34
N ARG A 535 -15.50 -11.25 -37.61
CA ARG A 535 -15.89 -12.10 -38.74
C ARG A 535 -15.05 -13.38 -38.80
N ASP A 536 -13.74 -13.25 -38.62
CA ASP A 536 -12.80 -14.32 -38.90
C ASP A 536 -12.58 -15.22 -37.68
N PHE A 537 -12.77 -14.70 -36.45
CA PHE A 537 -12.55 -15.46 -35.20
C PHE A 537 -13.80 -15.59 -34.33
N GLY A 538 -14.89 -14.86 -34.64
CA GLY A 538 -16.15 -14.92 -33.88
C GLY A 538 -16.15 -14.13 -32.57
N GLY A 539 -15.14 -13.30 -32.32
CA GLY A 539 -15.01 -12.47 -31.12
C GLY A 539 -13.61 -11.88 -30.96
N LEU A 540 -13.49 -10.77 -30.23
CA LEU A 540 -12.20 -10.11 -29.98
C LEU A 540 -11.29 -10.94 -29.06
N ASP A 541 -11.87 -11.64 -28.08
CA ASP A 541 -11.18 -12.56 -27.17
C ASP A 541 -10.54 -13.74 -27.94
N LYS A 542 -11.28 -14.32 -28.88
CA LYS A 542 -10.83 -15.44 -29.72
C LYS A 542 -9.72 -15.02 -30.68
N GLN A 543 -9.85 -13.84 -31.30
CA GLN A 543 -8.79 -13.28 -32.14
C GLN A 543 -7.52 -13.05 -31.31
N TYR A 544 -7.65 -12.48 -30.11
CA TYR A 544 -6.51 -12.25 -29.24
C TYR A 544 -5.83 -13.56 -28.86
N ARG A 545 -6.59 -14.58 -28.41
CA ARG A 545 -6.06 -15.92 -28.08
C ARG A 545 -5.30 -16.56 -29.24
N ASP A 546 -5.86 -16.51 -30.45
CA ASP A 546 -5.20 -17.02 -31.66
C ASP A 546 -3.89 -16.28 -31.94
N LEU A 547 -3.93 -14.94 -31.92
CA LEU A 547 -2.73 -14.12 -32.14
C LEU A 547 -1.66 -14.41 -31.10
N THR A 548 -2.03 -14.52 -29.82
CA THR A 548 -1.12 -14.90 -28.74
C THR A 548 -0.48 -16.27 -28.99
N ALA A 549 -1.25 -17.27 -29.42
CA ALA A 549 -0.73 -18.61 -29.75
C ALA A 549 0.25 -18.58 -30.93
N ARG A 550 -0.08 -17.84 -31.99
CA ARG A 550 0.83 -17.66 -33.13
C ARG A 550 2.10 -16.90 -32.74
N CYS A 551 2.00 -15.90 -31.86
CA CYS A 551 3.15 -15.21 -31.28
C CYS A 551 4.01 -16.15 -30.41
N ASP A 552 3.42 -17.03 -29.61
CA ASP A 552 4.15 -18.00 -28.79
C ASP A 552 4.97 -18.96 -29.65
N ALA A 553 4.34 -19.53 -30.69
CA ALA A 553 5.01 -20.40 -31.65
C ALA A 553 6.16 -19.68 -32.36
N ALA A 554 5.94 -18.44 -32.82
CA ALA A 554 6.97 -17.63 -33.47
C ALA A 554 8.13 -17.30 -32.51
N MET A 555 7.83 -16.92 -31.27
CA MET A 555 8.86 -16.60 -30.27
C MET A 555 9.71 -17.82 -29.93
N LYS A 556 9.10 -19.01 -29.78
CA LYS A 556 9.84 -20.27 -29.58
C LYS A 556 10.90 -20.48 -30.67
N GLU A 557 10.51 -20.30 -31.94
CA GLU A 557 11.41 -20.50 -33.07
C GLU A 557 12.46 -19.38 -33.17
N ILE A 558 12.11 -18.12 -32.91
CA ILE A 558 13.06 -16.99 -32.89
C ILE A 558 14.15 -17.21 -31.83
N VAL A 559 13.76 -17.61 -30.63
CA VAL A 559 14.69 -17.90 -29.52
C VAL A 559 15.66 -19.01 -29.92
N GLY A 560 15.14 -20.07 -30.57
CA GLY A 560 15.96 -21.15 -31.12
C GLY A 560 16.95 -20.69 -32.20
N LEU A 561 16.49 -19.87 -33.17
CA LEU A 561 17.35 -19.32 -34.23
C LEU A 561 18.48 -18.44 -33.69
N LEU A 562 18.24 -17.76 -32.58
CA LEU A 562 19.22 -16.91 -31.89
C LEU A 562 20.10 -17.70 -30.90
N GLY A 563 20.03 -19.04 -30.94
CA GLY A 563 20.95 -19.93 -30.23
C GLY A 563 20.60 -20.16 -28.75
N LEU A 564 19.37 -19.86 -28.33
CA LEU A 564 18.88 -20.20 -27.01
C LEU A 564 17.89 -21.37 -27.08
N GLN A 565 18.02 -22.32 -26.15
CA GLN A 565 17.04 -23.39 -25.98
C GLN A 565 16.25 -23.15 -24.69
N CYS A 566 14.95 -22.93 -24.83
CA CYS A 566 14.02 -22.93 -23.72
C CYS A 566 13.53 -24.37 -23.51
N ASN A 567 13.99 -25.04 -22.45
CA ASN A 567 13.62 -26.44 -22.15
C ASN A 567 12.29 -26.56 -21.38
N GLN A 568 11.40 -25.56 -21.44
CA GLN A 568 10.20 -25.46 -20.60
C GLN A 568 8.88 -25.52 -21.39
N ASP A 569 8.81 -26.35 -22.42
CA ASP A 569 7.53 -26.67 -23.08
C ASP A 569 6.89 -27.91 -22.46
#